data_AF-A0A432YML0-F1
#
_entry.id   AF-A0A432YML0-F1
#
_cell.length_a   1.000
_cell.length_b   1.000
_cell.length_c   1.000
_cell.angle_alpha   90.00
_cell.angle_beta   90.00
_cell.angle_gamma   90.00
#
_symmetry.space_group_name_H-M   'P 1'
#
loop_
_entity.id
_entity.type
_entity.pdbx_description
1 polymer ?
#
loop_
_entity_poly.entity_id
_entity_poly.type
_entity_poly.pdbx_seq_one_letter_code
_entity_poly.pdbx_strand_id
1 'polypeptide(L)'
;MARSSTRNASILAKPHTVRWRFKMEFRKLTVALSLLVLSGCATNNHLYQWGNYEETLFTYFHEPEVKEEMLGYYFEFVNEAQGKKKPLAPGLFAEAGTFMLERGDVTAALRFYELEYATWPESRILMGTLITNIKARQTQVVGGAE
;
A
#
# COMPACT_ATOMS: atom_id res chain seq x y z
N MET A 1 60.02 76.79 4.73
CA MET A 1 58.76 77.17 4.05
C MET A 1 57.80 76.01 4.18
N ALA A 2 56.84 76.09 5.09
CA ALA A 2 55.40 76.27 4.81
C ALA A 2 54.79 75.02 4.12
N ARG A 3 53.77 74.35 4.63
CA ARG A 3 52.58 74.87 5.31
C ARG A 3 51.84 73.71 6.02
N SER A 4 51.19 74.07 7.12
CA SER A 4 50.19 73.34 7.88
C SER A 4 49.01 72.84 7.04
N SER A 5 48.32 71.79 7.52
CA SER A 5 46.86 71.82 7.65
C SER A 5 46.33 70.65 8.48
N THR A 6 45.58 70.97 9.52
CA THR A 6 44.92 70.09 10.48
C THR A 6 43.47 69.80 10.08
N ARG A 7 42.90 68.73 10.67
CA ARG A 7 41.52 68.49 11.15
C ARG A 7 40.97 67.13 10.69
N ASN A 8 40.80 66.17 11.60
CA ASN A 8 39.64 65.94 12.49
C ASN A 8 38.37 65.51 11.74
N ALA A 9 37.93 64.26 11.96
CA ALA A 9 36.52 63.92 12.13
C ALA A 9 36.39 62.49 12.67
N SER A 10 36.08 62.41 13.96
CA SER A 10 35.45 61.26 14.61
C SER A 10 34.14 60.91 13.88
N ILE A 11 34.01 59.65 13.45
CA ILE A 11 32.72 59.11 13.02
C ILE A 11 32.38 57.93 13.94
N LEU A 12 31.32 58.15 14.71
CA LEU A 12 30.62 57.18 15.54
C LEU A 12 30.24 55.94 14.72
N ALA A 13 30.72 54.76 15.12
CA ALA A 13 30.13 53.49 14.70
C ALA A 13 28.84 53.24 15.51
N LYS A 14 27.68 53.26 14.85
CA LYS A 14 26.42 52.80 15.43
C LYS A 14 26.39 51.27 15.48
N PRO A 15 25.99 50.63 16.60
CA PRO A 15 25.78 49.18 16.61
C PRO A 15 24.53 48.84 15.82
N HIS A 16 24.69 48.03 14.76
CA HIS A 16 23.59 47.50 13.98
C HIS A 16 22.82 46.46 14.81
N THR A 17 21.56 46.78 15.13
CA THR A 17 20.60 45.92 15.80
C THR A 17 20.15 44.80 14.86
N VAL A 18 20.82 43.65 14.91
CA VAL A 18 20.38 42.43 14.20
C VAL A 18 19.47 41.62 15.13
N ARG A 19 18.21 42.04 15.32
CA ARG A 19 17.26 41.23 16.13
C ARG A 19 15.84 41.09 15.58
N TRP A 20 15.55 41.53 14.36
CA TRP A 20 14.15 41.57 13.88
C TRP A 20 13.85 40.85 12.56
N ARG A 21 14.86 40.26 11.88
CA ARG A 21 14.66 39.63 10.56
C ARG A 21 14.27 38.14 10.60
N PHE A 22 14.44 37.46 11.74
CA PHE A 22 14.16 36.02 11.86
C PHE A 22 12.69 35.67 12.11
N LYS A 23 11.92 36.53 12.78
CA LYS A 23 10.55 36.22 13.20
C LYS A 23 9.53 36.22 12.05
N MET A 24 9.83 36.96 10.98
CA MET A 24 8.94 37.12 9.80
C MET A 24 9.12 36.00 8.77
N GLU A 25 10.33 35.45 8.63
CA GLU A 25 10.62 34.37 7.67
C GLU A 25 10.16 33.00 8.20
N PHE A 26 10.18 32.79 9.53
CA PHE A 26 9.70 31.54 10.12
C PHE A 26 8.20 31.32 9.88
N ARG A 27 7.38 32.39 9.95
CA ARG A 27 5.94 32.30 9.69
C ARG A 27 5.62 31.95 8.23
N LYS A 28 6.39 32.49 7.28
CA LYS A 28 6.26 32.13 5.85
C LYS A 28 6.69 30.67 5.62
N LEU A 29 7.75 30.23 6.29
CA LEU A 29 8.23 28.85 6.22
C LEU A 29 7.20 27.86 6.77
N THR A 30 6.53 28.17 7.88
CA THR A 30 5.47 27.33 8.45
C THR A 30 4.28 27.21 7.50
N VAL A 31 3.84 28.31 6.88
CA VAL A 31 2.72 28.28 5.90
C VAL A 31 3.08 27.47 4.65
N ALA A 32 4.31 27.64 4.13
CA ALA A 32 4.80 26.88 2.99
C ALA A 32 4.90 25.37 3.30
N LEU A 33 5.37 25.01 4.49
CA LEU A 33 5.45 23.63 4.94
C LEU A 33 4.05 23.01 5.10
N SER A 34 3.08 23.73 5.66
CA SER A 34 1.70 23.25 5.76
C SER A 34 1.10 22.97 4.38
N LEU A 35 1.34 23.85 3.39
CA LEU A 35 0.85 23.63 2.01
C LEU A 35 1.47 22.39 1.35
N LEU A 36 2.74 22.09 1.62
CA LEU A 36 3.39 20.87 1.12
C LEU A 36 2.79 19.60 1.76
N VAL A 37 2.50 19.62 3.06
CA VAL A 37 1.91 18.47 3.77
C VAL A 37 0.49 18.15 3.25
N LEU A 38 -0.30 19.17 2.88
CA LEU A 38 -1.64 18.97 2.32
C LEU A 38 -1.63 18.30 0.93
N SER A 39 -0.53 18.40 0.17
CA SER A 39 -0.42 17.78 -1.17
C SER A 39 -0.29 16.24 -1.13
N GLY A 40 0.04 15.65 0.02
CA GLY A 40 0.19 14.20 0.18
C GLY A 40 -1.13 13.43 0.35
N CYS A 41 -2.23 14.09 0.77
CA CYS A 41 -3.52 13.43 0.99
C CYS A 41 -4.27 13.06 -0.32
N ALA A 42 -3.91 13.66 -1.45
CA ALA A 42 -4.62 13.48 -2.72
C ALA A 42 -3.96 12.48 -3.67
N THR A 43 -2.84 11.84 -3.30
CA THR A 43 -2.17 10.88 -4.18
C THR A 43 -2.91 9.55 -4.16
N ASN A 44 -3.75 9.32 -5.17
CA ASN A 44 -4.45 8.05 -5.38
C ASN A 44 -3.57 7.10 -6.21
N ASN A 45 -2.36 6.83 -5.71
CA ASN A 45 -1.46 5.87 -6.33
C ASN A 45 -1.89 4.47 -5.90
N HIS A 46 -2.84 3.88 -6.66
CA HIS A 46 -3.19 2.47 -6.51
C HIS A 46 -1.96 1.63 -6.89
N LEU A 47 -1.12 1.29 -5.91
CA LEU A 47 0.04 0.40 -6.03
C LEU A 47 -0.38 -0.98 -6.56
N TYR A 48 -1.61 -1.37 -6.25
CA TYR A 48 -2.17 -2.68 -6.51
C TYR A 48 -3.47 -2.59 -7.31
N GLN A 49 -3.80 -3.68 -8.00
CA GLN A 49 -5.10 -3.84 -8.63
C GLN A 49 -6.09 -4.41 -7.62
N TRP A 50 -7.14 -3.64 -7.33
CA TRP A 50 -8.27 -4.06 -6.52
C TRP A 50 -9.51 -4.43 -7.36
N GLY A 51 -9.59 -3.95 -8.60
CA GLY A 51 -10.79 -4.16 -9.42
C GLY A 51 -12.03 -3.61 -8.72
N ASN A 52 -13.13 -4.37 -8.78
CA ASN A 52 -14.38 -4.06 -8.08
C ASN A 52 -14.50 -4.82 -6.74
N TYR A 53 -13.38 -5.27 -6.16
CA TYR A 53 -13.35 -6.16 -4.99
C TYR A 53 -14.32 -5.76 -3.88
N GLU A 54 -14.33 -4.49 -3.46
CA GLU A 54 -15.15 -4.02 -2.34
C GLU A 54 -16.66 -4.15 -2.62
N GLU A 55 -17.08 -3.80 -3.83
CA GLU A 55 -18.49 -3.92 -4.26
C GLU A 55 -18.90 -5.39 -4.44
N THR A 56 -18.04 -6.19 -5.08
CA THR A 56 -18.25 -7.63 -5.26
C THR A 56 -18.38 -8.34 -3.92
N LEU A 57 -17.51 -8.03 -2.96
CA LEU A 57 -17.52 -8.61 -1.62
C LEU A 57 -18.76 -8.20 -0.83
N PHE A 58 -19.13 -6.92 -0.87
CA PHE A 58 -20.33 -6.43 -0.21
C PHE A 58 -21.57 -7.17 -0.71
N THR A 59 -21.72 -7.26 -2.03
CA THR A 59 -22.87 -7.92 -2.66
C THR A 59 -22.87 -9.42 -2.36
N TYR A 60 -21.71 -10.08 -2.47
CA TYR A 60 -21.55 -11.50 -2.14
C TYR A 60 -22.05 -11.87 -0.74
N PHE A 61 -21.85 -11.00 0.26
CA PHE A 61 -22.27 -11.25 1.64
C PHE A 61 -23.74 -10.93 1.92
N HIS A 62 -24.34 -9.99 1.19
CA HIS A 62 -25.69 -9.49 1.51
C HIS A 62 -26.78 -10.02 0.56
N GLU A 63 -26.40 -10.47 -0.63
CA GLU A 63 -27.32 -10.89 -1.69
C GLU A 63 -27.01 -12.34 -2.11
N PRO A 64 -27.60 -13.33 -1.42
CA PRO A 64 -27.33 -14.74 -1.71
C PRO A 64 -27.75 -15.15 -3.12
N GLU A 65 -28.67 -14.44 -3.76
CA GLU A 65 -29.19 -14.75 -5.10
C GLU A 65 -28.14 -14.52 -6.20
N VAL A 66 -27.22 -13.59 -6.01
CA VAL A 66 -26.19 -13.21 -7.01
C VAL A 66 -24.78 -13.65 -6.59
N LYS A 67 -24.66 -14.34 -5.46
CA LYS A 67 -23.41 -14.79 -4.85
C LYS A 67 -22.50 -15.54 -5.85
N GLU A 68 -23.05 -16.50 -6.58
CA GLU A 68 -22.32 -17.33 -7.53
C GLU A 68 -21.83 -16.55 -8.75
N GLU A 69 -22.63 -15.59 -9.22
CA GLU A 69 -22.27 -14.66 -10.29
C GLU A 69 -21.12 -13.75 -9.86
N MET A 70 -21.21 -13.18 -8.66
CA MET A 70 -20.15 -12.36 -8.07
C MET A 70 -18.84 -13.12 -7.89
N LEU A 71 -18.90 -14.39 -7.47
CA LEU A 71 -17.72 -15.26 -7.45
C LEU A 71 -17.14 -15.48 -8.85
N GLY A 72 -17.99 -15.60 -9.88
CA GLY A 72 -17.57 -15.68 -11.28
C GLY A 72 -16.71 -14.48 -11.68
N TYR A 73 -17.22 -13.26 -11.48
CA TYR A 73 -16.49 -12.02 -11.77
C TYR A 73 -15.20 -11.89 -10.96
N TYR A 74 -15.23 -12.30 -9.69
CA TYR A 74 -14.05 -12.32 -8.85
C TYR A 74 -12.94 -13.21 -9.42
N PHE A 75 -13.27 -14.44 -9.84
CA PHE A 75 -12.26 -15.34 -10.41
C PHE A 75 -11.74 -14.87 -11.76
N GLU A 76 -12.58 -14.27 -12.59
CA GLU A 76 -12.14 -13.66 -13.85
C GLU A 76 -11.10 -12.58 -13.57
N PHE A 77 -11.41 -11.65 -12.65
CA PHE A 77 -10.50 -10.57 -12.26
C PHE A 77 -9.15 -11.10 -11.73
N VAL A 78 -9.18 -12.07 -10.81
CA VAL A 78 -7.96 -12.63 -10.19
C VAL A 78 -7.11 -13.39 -11.21
N ASN A 79 -7.72 -14.13 -12.15
CA ASN A 79 -6.98 -14.84 -13.19
C ASN A 79 -6.40 -13.88 -14.25
N GLU A 80 -7.12 -12.81 -14.61
CA GLU A 80 -6.62 -11.80 -15.56
C GLU A 80 -5.48 -10.94 -15.04
N ALA A 81 -5.36 -10.80 -13.72
CA ALA A 81 -4.31 -9.96 -13.14
C ALA A 81 -2.91 -10.52 -13.41
N GLN A 82 -2.81 -11.82 -13.73
CA GLN A 82 -1.57 -12.48 -14.13
C GLN A 82 -1.13 -11.98 -15.51
N GLY A 83 -0.18 -11.04 -15.52
CA GLY A 83 0.39 -10.46 -16.76
C GLY A 83 0.21 -8.95 -16.91
N LYS A 84 -0.48 -8.29 -15.97
CA LYS A 84 -0.63 -6.83 -15.95
C LYS A 84 0.57 -6.16 -15.27
N LYS A 85 0.80 -4.87 -15.57
CA LYS A 85 1.96 -4.08 -15.10
C LYS A 85 2.01 -3.89 -13.58
N LYS A 86 0.85 -3.89 -12.91
CA LYS A 86 0.73 -3.78 -11.46
C LYS A 86 0.33 -5.16 -10.91
N PRO A 87 0.86 -5.59 -9.76
CA PRO A 87 0.38 -6.81 -9.14
C PRO A 87 -1.08 -6.64 -8.67
N LEU A 88 -1.77 -7.77 -8.49
CA LEU A 88 -3.04 -7.87 -7.75
C LEU A 88 -2.85 -7.29 -6.33
N ALA A 89 -3.90 -7.02 -5.57
CA ALA A 89 -3.72 -6.69 -4.15
C ALA A 89 -3.34 -7.93 -3.31
N PRO A 90 -2.58 -7.76 -2.21
CA PRO A 90 -2.35 -8.83 -1.25
C PRO A 90 -3.67 -9.42 -0.73
N GLY A 91 -3.70 -10.73 -0.50
CA GLY A 91 -4.84 -11.45 0.03
C GLY A 91 -5.88 -11.91 -0.99
N LEU A 92 -5.94 -11.32 -2.18
CA LEU A 92 -6.94 -11.70 -3.19
C LEU A 92 -6.68 -13.09 -3.81
N PHE A 93 -5.41 -13.54 -3.91
CA PHE A 93 -5.19 -14.96 -4.25
C PHE A 93 -5.53 -15.87 -3.06
N ALA A 94 -5.29 -15.45 -1.82
CA ALA A 94 -5.67 -16.23 -0.64
C ALA A 94 -7.19 -16.47 -0.55
N GLU A 95 -7.98 -15.44 -0.80
CA GLU A 95 -9.43 -15.54 -0.78
C GLU A 95 -9.95 -16.40 -1.95
N ALA A 96 -9.40 -16.24 -3.16
CA ALA A 96 -9.68 -17.16 -4.27
C ALA A 96 -9.42 -18.62 -3.92
N GLY A 97 -8.31 -18.91 -3.22
CA GLY A 97 -7.99 -20.25 -2.74
C GLY A 97 -9.00 -20.77 -1.72
N THR A 98 -9.49 -19.88 -0.85
CA THR A 98 -10.48 -20.21 0.18
C THR A 98 -11.84 -20.55 -0.41
N PHE A 99 -12.32 -19.77 -1.39
CA PHE A 99 -13.55 -20.09 -2.11
C PHE A 99 -13.46 -21.44 -2.85
N MET A 100 -12.31 -21.76 -3.43
CA MET A 100 -12.10 -23.07 -4.08
C MET A 100 -12.10 -24.21 -3.06
N LEU A 101 -11.50 -24.00 -1.89
CA LEU A 101 -11.47 -24.97 -0.81
C LEU A 101 -12.89 -25.23 -0.27
N GLU A 102 -13.69 -24.19 -0.07
CA GLU A 102 -15.09 -24.29 0.35
C GLU A 102 -15.95 -25.07 -0.64
N ARG A 103 -15.65 -24.95 -1.94
CA ARG A 103 -16.29 -25.73 -3.03
C ARG A 103 -15.77 -27.16 -3.15
N GLY A 104 -14.78 -27.55 -2.34
CA GLY A 104 -14.14 -28.87 -2.38
C GLY A 104 -13.09 -29.05 -3.47
N ASP A 105 -12.78 -28.02 -4.26
CA ASP A 105 -11.70 -28.05 -5.24
C ASP A 105 -10.35 -27.75 -4.57
N VAL A 106 -9.82 -28.77 -3.90
CA VAL A 106 -8.58 -28.67 -3.16
C VAL A 106 -7.38 -28.37 -4.07
N THR A 107 -7.41 -28.84 -5.31
CA THR A 107 -6.34 -28.61 -6.29
C THR A 107 -6.27 -27.14 -6.67
N ALA A 108 -7.42 -26.53 -7.01
CA ALA A 108 -7.47 -25.09 -7.31
C ALA A 108 -7.16 -24.24 -6.07
N ALA A 109 -7.59 -24.67 -4.88
CA ALA A 109 -7.27 -24.00 -3.63
C ALA A 109 -5.74 -23.90 -3.40
N LEU A 110 -5.04 -25.04 -3.51
CA LEU A 110 -3.59 -25.11 -3.36
C LEU A 110 -2.88 -24.21 -4.38
N ARG A 111 -3.32 -24.23 -5.65
CA ARG A 111 -2.76 -23.36 -6.70
C ARG A 111 -2.84 -21.88 -6.31
N PHE A 112 -3.98 -21.41 -5.84
CA PHE A 112 -4.16 -20.02 -5.45
C PHE A 112 -3.37 -19.65 -4.18
N TYR A 113 -3.32 -20.53 -3.18
CA TYR A 113 -2.46 -20.30 -2.01
C TYR A 113 -0.97 -20.25 -2.36
N GLU A 114 -0.51 -21.07 -3.31
CA GLU A 114 0.87 -21.04 -3.80
C GLU A 114 1.16 -19.73 -4.56
N LEU A 115 0.20 -19.20 -5.33
CA LEU A 115 0.32 -17.89 -5.97
C LEU A 115 0.43 -16.75 -4.95
N GLU A 116 -0.41 -16.75 -3.92
CA GLU A 116 -0.33 -15.77 -2.83
C GLU A 116 1.02 -15.84 -2.12
N TYR A 117 1.48 -17.05 -1.76
CA TYR A 117 2.77 -17.29 -1.10
C TYR A 117 3.96 -16.76 -1.93
N ALA A 118 3.91 -16.97 -3.24
CA ALA A 118 4.96 -16.54 -4.15
C ALA A 118 4.97 -15.02 -4.35
N THR A 119 3.79 -14.42 -4.43
CA THR A 119 3.62 -12.99 -4.75
C THR A 119 3.90 -12.11 -3.53
N TRP A 120 3.46 -12.51 -2.34
CA TRP A 120 3.47 -11.66 -1.14
C TRP A 120 4.34 -12.25 -0.02
N PRO A 121 5.51 -11.66 0.29
CA PRO A 121 6.37 -12.18 1.34
C PRO A 121 5.71 -12.16 2.72
N GLU A 122 4.84 -11.18 2.99
CA GLU A 122 4.07 -11.04 4.23
C GLU A 122 3.07 -12.18 4.48
N SER A 123 2.55 -12.82 3.43
CA SER A 123 1.55 -13.89 3.55
C SER A 123 2.14 -15.29 3.73
N ARG A 124 3.46 -15.45 3.50
CA ARG A 124 4.13 -16.76 3.39
C ARG A 124 3.91 -17.68 4.57
N ILE A 125 3.97 -17.15 5.79
CA ILE A 125 3.79 -17.97 7.00
C ILE A 125 2.39 -18.57 7.05
N LEU A 126 1.37 -17.76 6.76
CA LEU A 126 -0.02 -18.21 6.74
C LEU A 126 -0.23 -19.21 5.59
N MET A 127 0.11 -18.83 4.36
CA MET A 127 -0.11 -19.67 3.17
C MET A 127 0.66 -20.99 3.25
N GLY A 128 1.92 -20.97 3.69
CA GLY A 128 2.72 -22.18 3.87
C GLY A 128 2.10 -23.14 4.90
N THR A 129 1.53 -22.61 5.99
CA THR A 129 0.82 -23.41 6.99
C THR A 129 -0.44 -24.05 6.40
N LEU A 130 -1.26 -23.27 5.67
CA LEU A 130 -2.47 -23.78 5.00
C LEU A 130 -2.15 -24.87 3.97
N ILE A 131 -1.19 -24.60 3.07
CA ILE A 131 -0.74 -25.55 2.05
C ILE A 131 -0.27 -26.86 2.68
N THR A 132 0.57 -26.79 3.72
CA THR A 132 1.09 -27.97 4.42
C THR A 132 -0.04 -28.78 5.05
N ASN A 133 -0.94 -28.12 5.75
CA ASN A 133 -2.06 -28.78 6.43
C ASN A 133 -3.02 -29.46 5.44
N ILE A 134 -3.30 -28.82 4.31
CA ILE A 134 -4.16 -29.37 3.26
C ILE A 134 -3.49 -30.60 2.62
N LYS A 135 -2.22 -30.50 2.22
CA LYS A 135 -1.47 -31.61 1.62
C LYS A 135 -1.37 -32.81 2.58
N ALA A 136 -1.13 -32.56 3.87
CA ALA A 136 -1.11 -33.61 4.88
C ALA A 136 -2.46 -34.34 5.00
N ARG A 137 -3.58 -33.61 4.95
CA ARG A 137 -4.93 -34.20 4.99
C ARG A 137 -5.24 -35.02 3.74
N GLN A 138 -4.83 -34.57 2.55
CA GLN A 138 -5.03 -35.32 1.30
C GLN A 138 -4.37 -36.70 1.34
N THR A 139 -3.13 -36.79 1.85
CA THR A 139 -2.42 -38.07 1.97
C THR A 139 -3.14 -39.04 2.92
N GLN A 140 -3.77 -38.55 3.99
CA GLN A 140 -4.53 -39.37 4.94
C GLN A 140 -5.83 -39.91 4.32
N VAL A 141 -6.50 -39.13 3.47
CA VAL A 141 -7.72 -39.58 2.78
C VAL A 141 -7.42 -40.69 1.78
N VAL A 142 -6.31 -40.59 1.06
CA VAL A 142 -5.91 -41.61 0.06
C VAL A 142 -5.46 -42.92 0.74
N GLY A 143 -4.75 -42.86 1.86
CA GLY A 143 -4.30 -44.06 2.59
C GLY A 143 -5.36 -44.77 3.44
N GLY A 144 -6.56 -44.19 3.60
CA GLY A 144 -7.67 -44.80 4.34
C GLY A 144 -8.76 -45.42 3.45
N ALA A 145 -8.58 -45.41 2.13
CA ALA A 145 -9.52 -45.96 1.15
C ALA A 145 -9.10 -47.35 0.61
N GLU A 146 -8.05 -47.96 1.18
CA GLU A 146 -7.60 -49.34 0.95
C GLU A 146 -7.94 -50.24 2.15
#